data_AF-A0A3D5GIX5-F1
#
_entry.id   AF-A0A3D5GIX5-F1
#
_cell.length_a   1.000
_cell.length_b   1.000
_cell.length_c   1.000
_cell.angle_alpha   90.00
_cell.angle_beta   90.00
_cell.angle_gamma   90.00
#
_symmetry.space_group_name_H-M   'P 1'
#
loop_
_entity.id
_entity.type
_entity.pdbx_description
1 polymer ?
#
loop_
_entity_poly.entity_id
_entity_poly.type
_entity_poly.pdbx_seq_one_letter_code
_entity_poly.pdbx_strand_id
1 'polypeptide(L)'
;MERVEGAAVTTLEGLDADERARYAAAFAAHGALQCGFCTPGIVMRTKSLLDRADEKGRKLNRGDVARHLGAHLCRCTGYVKILDAVESLAAGEVPVPLPNGGIGSSVAKVEACELTLGDRPFIDDLVPDGAGPDARVPGGWESDDLLHAVLRLADHARAEVVQIDTS
;
A
#
# COMPACT_ATOMS: atom_id res chain seq x y z
N MET A 1 -18.22 12.73 -9.35
CA MET A 1 -17.16 13.22 -8.44
C MET A 1 -17.63 14.42 -7.59
N GLU A 2 -18.94 14.56 -7.32
CA GLU A 2 -19.53 15.73 -6.62
C GLU A 2 -19.08 15.88 -5.16
N ARG A 3 -18.64 14.79 -4.50
CA ARG A 3 -18.28 14.79 -3.08
C ARG A 3 -16.89 15.37 -2.74
N VAL A 4 -16.08 15.73 -3.74
CA VAL A 4 -14.70 16.21 -3.55
C VAL A 4 -14.40 17.50 -4.33
N GLU A 5 -15.43 18.15 -4.84
CA GLU A 5 -15.27 19.40 -5.59
C GLU A 5 -14.64 20.49 -4.69
N GLY A 6 -13.54 21.07 -5.15
CA GLY A 6 -12.77 22.06 -4.40
C GLY A 6 -11.93 21.51 -3.23
N ALA A 7 -11.93 20.20 -2.98
CA ALA A 7 -11.13 19.59 -1.93
C ALA A 7 -9.68 19.36 -2.36
N ALA A 8 -8.74 19.52 -1.44
CA ALA A 8 -7.35 19.10 -1.63
C ALA A 8 -7.25 17.58 -1.37
N VAL A 9 -6.70 16.83 -2.33
CA VAL A 9 -6.49 15.39 -2.23
C VAL A 9 -4.98 15.12 -2.25
N THR A 10 -4.51 14.38 -1.26
CA THR A 10 -3.12 13.96 -1.15
C THR A 10 -3.04 12.44 -1.16
N THR A 11 -2.20 11.91 -2.05
CA THR A 11 -1.76 10.52 -2.08
C THR A 11 -0.29 10.44 -1.69
N LEU A 12 0.32 9.25 -1.74
CA LEU A 12 1.74 9.09 -1.39
C LEU A 12 2.65 9.91 -2.32
N GLU A 13 2.27 10.01 -3.59
CA GLU A 13 2.93 10.79 -4.65
C GLU A 13 2.94 12.30 -4.34
N GLY A 14 2.01 12.77 -3.51
CA GLY A 14 1.95 14.17 -3.07
C GLY A 14 2.74 14.48 -1.79
N LEU A 15 3.37 13.47 -1.16
CA LEU A 15 4.22 13.67 0.02
C LEU A 15 5.62 14.14 -0.39
N ASP A 16 6.24 14.98 0.44
CA ASP A 16 7.63 15.36 0.21
C ASP A 16 8.58 14.15 0.37
N ALA A 17 9.78 14.27 -0.22
CA ALA A 17 10.72 13.16 -0.29
C ALA A 17 11.20 12.68 1.09
N ASP A 18 11.36 13.59 2.05
CA ASP A 18 11.84 13.27 3.39
C ASP A 18 10.75 12.54 4.19
N GLU A 19 9.50 12.98 4.08
CA GLU A 19 8.34 12.32 4.68
C GLU A 19 8.12 10.93 4.08
N ARG A 20 8.24 10.78 2.75
CA ARG A 20 8.20 9.46 2.09
C ARG A 20 9.30 8.54 2.61
N ALA A 21 10.55 9.03 2.65
CA ALA A 21 11.68 8.26 3.14
C ALA A 21 11.49 7.84 4.61
N ARG A 22 10.93 8.73 5.44
CA ARG A 22 10.63 8.49 6.85
C ARG A 22 9.62 7.36 7.04
N TYR A 23 8.49 7.39 6.33
CA TYR A 23 7.48 6.33 6.42
C TYR A 23 8.02 5.00 5.88
N ALA A 24 8.70 5.03 4.75
CA ALA A 24 9.33 3.85 4.15
C ALA A 24 10.30 3.18 5.12
N ALA A 25 11.19 3.95 5.73
CA ALA A 25 12.16 3.45 6.70
C ALA A 25 11.49 2.85 7.94
N ALA A 26 10.53 3.55 8.54
CA ALA A 26 9.83 3.03 9.73
C ALA A 26 9.12 1.69 9.43
N PHE A 27 8.33 1.62 8.37
CA PHE A 27 7.61 0.39 8.05
C PHE A 27 8.56 -0.75 7.67
N ALA A 28 9.62 -0.47 6.93
CA ALA A 28 10.63 -1.45 6.56
C ALA A 28 11.38 -2.00 7.79
N ALA A 29 11.83 -1.13 8.69
CA ALA A 29 12.60 -1.50 9.88
C ALA A 29 11.79 -2.36 10.87
N HIS A 30 10.50 -2.07 11.03
CA HIS A 30 9.64 -2.85 11.92
C HIS A 30 9.09 -4.14 11.30
N GLY A 31 9.32 -4.37 10.00
CA GLY A 31 8.66 -5.47 9.29
C GLY A 31 7.14 -5.28 9.25
N ALA A 32 6.68 -4.03 9.14
CA ALA A 32 5.27 -3.65 9.14
C ALA A 32 4.52 -4.00 7.84
N LEU A 33 5.15 -4.79 6.96
CA LEU A 33 4.59 -5.27 5.70
C LEU A 33 5.05 -6.68 5.38
N GLN A 34 4.22 -7.39 4.60
CA GLN A 34 4.57 -8.65 3.95
C GLN A 34 4.30 -8.53 2.45
N CYS A 35 3.06 -8.74 1.99
CA CYS A 35 2.72 -8.59 0.57
C CYS A 35 2.85 -7.13 0.09
N GLY A 36 2.67 -6.16 0.99
CA GLY A 36 2.80 -4.74 0.70
C GLY A 36 1.51 -4.08 0.22
N PHE A 37 0.54 -4.81 -0.32
CA PHE A 37 -0.65 -4.28 -0.99
C PHE A 37 -1.46 -3.25 -0.16
N CYS A 38 -1.69 -3.52 1.13
CA CYS A 38 -2.43 -2.61 2.01
C CYS A 38 -1.59 -1.44 2.56
N THR A 39 -0.26 -1.52 2.45
CA THR A 39 0.69 -0.65 3.15
C THR A 39 0.57 0.81 2.70
N PRO A 40 0.48 1.12 1.39
CA PRO A 40 0.30 2.49 0.91
C PRO A 40 -0.87 3.22 1.59
N GLY A 41 -2.04 2.58 1.63
CA GLY A 41 -3.23 3.13 2.28
C GLY A 41 -3.06 3.28 3.80
N ILE A 42 -2.35 2.35 4.44
CA ILE A 42 -2.05 2.42 5.88
C ILE A 42 -1.07 3.56 6.20
N VAL A 43 -0.10 3.85 5.32
CA VAL A 43 0.81 4.99 5.47
C VAL A 43 0.05 6.31 5.39
N MET A 44 -0.81 6.49 4.39
CA MET A 44 -1.64 7.70 4.30
C MET A 44 -2.57 7.85 5.51
N ARG A 45 -3.08 6.74 6.03
CA ARG A 45 -3.87 6.73 7.26
C ARG A 45 -3.06 7.13 8.48
N THR A 46 -1.83 6.62 8.57
CA THR A 46 -0.87 6.96 9.61
C THR A 46 -0.54 8.45 9.58
N LYS A 47 -0.19 8.99 8.41
CA LYS A 47 0.04 10.42 8.22
C LYS A 47 -1.14 11.25 8.73
N SER A 48 -2.36 10.91 8.29
CA SER A 48 -3.57 11.61 8.72
C SER A 48 -3.85 11.54 10.23
N LEU A 49 -3.33 10.52 10.92
CA LEU A 49 -3.40 10.41 12.38
C LEU A 49 -2.36 11.31 13.06
N LEU A 50 -1.12 11.29 12.57
CA LEU A 50 0.01 12.04 13.11
C LEU A 50 -0.20 13.54 12.93
N ASP A 51 -0.55 14.00 11.72
CA ASP A 51 -0.84 15.41 11.43
C ASP A 51 -1.91 15.97 12.40
N ARG A 52 -3.00 15.23 12.59
CA ARG A 52 -4.08 15.62 13.52
C ARG A 52 -3.68 15.57 15.00
N ALA A 53 -2.72 14.72 15.35
CA ALA A 53 -2.20 14.65 16.71
C ALA A 53 -1.31 15.87 16.99
N ASP A 54 -0.45 16.21 16.03
CA ASP A 54 0.47 17.35 16.08
C ASP A 54 -0.30 18.68 16.11
N GLU A 55 -1.30 18.86 15.23
CA GLU A 55 -2.21 20.01 15.23
C GLU A 55 -2.87 20.26 16.60
N LYS A 56 -3.10 19.19 17.36
CA LYS A 56 -3.77 19.24 18.67
C LYS A 56 -2.79 19.18 19.85
N GLY A 57 -1.47 19.09 19.59
CA GLY A 57 -0.45 18.89 20.62
C GLY A 57 -0.70 17.62 21.47
N ARG A 58 -1.33 16.59 20.89
CA ARG A 58 -1.80 15.41 21.60
C ARG A 58 -0.84 14.23 21.38
N LYS A 59 -0.34 13.66 22.47
CA LYS A 59 0.38 12.37 22.41
C LYS A 59 -0.58 11.21 22.10
N LEU A 60 -0.21 10.36 21.17
CA LEU A 60 -0.94 9.14 20.81
C LEU A 60 -0.53 7.98 21.72
N ASN A 61 -1.46 7.08 22.01
CA ASN A 61 -1.17 5.77 22.58
C ASN A 61 -1.55 4.66 21.57
N ARG A 62 -1.12 3.42 21.85
CA ARG A 62 -1.40 2.25 21.01
C ARG A 62 -2.88 2.04 20.69
N GLY A 63 -3.75 2.28 21.67
CA GLY A 63 -5.20 2.13 21.53
C GLY A 63 -5.79 3.15 20.54
N ASP A 64 -5.28 4.39 20.54
CA ASP A 64 -5.66 5.40 19.56
C ASP A 64 -5.24 5.00 18.15
N VAL A 65 -4.01 4.50 17.99
CA VAL A 65 -3.52 4.02 16.69
C VAL A 65 -4.35 2.83 16.21
N ALA A 66 -4.56 1.82 17.05
CA ALA A 66 -5.32 0.62 16.70
C ALA A 66 -6.75 0.94 16.28
N ARG A 67 -7.44 1.80 17.05
CA ARG A 67 -8.79 2.27 16.71
C ARG A 67 -8.80 3.04 15.40
N HIS A 68 -7.76 3.83 15.13
CA HIS A 68 -7.67 4.59 13.89
C HIS A 68 -7.42 3.69 12.67
N LEU A 69 -6.73 2.56 12.81
CA LEU A 69 -6.48 1.64 11.70
C LEU A 69 -7.66 0.71 11.37
N GLY A 70 -8.75 0.71 12.14
CA GLY A 70 -9.84 -0.28 12.00
C GLY A 70 -10.52 -0.34 10.62
N ALA A 71 -10.39 0.70 9.78
CA ALA A 71 -10.90 0.71 8.41
C ALA A 71 -9.88 0.25 7.35
N HIS A 72 -8.62 0.00 7.73
CA HIS A 72 -7.56 -0.45 6.85
C HIS A 72 -7.21 -1.91 7.16
N LEU A 73 -7.68 -2.81 6.31
CA LEU A 73 -7.53 -4.24 6.52
C LEU A 73 -6.15 -4.73 6.06
N CYS A 74 -5.45 -5.45 6.93
CA CYS A 74 -4.25 -6.20 6.59
C CYS A 74 -4.48 -7.68 6.89
N ARG A 75 -4.30 -8.54 5.88
CA ARG A 75 -4.46 -10.00 6.04
C ARG A 75 -3.17 -10.73 6.41
N CYS A 76 -2.02 -10.08 6.25
CA CYS A 76 -0.71 -10.73 6.38
C CYS A 76 -0.07 -10.55 7.76
N THR A 77 -0.04 -9.32 8.30
CA THR A 77 0.85 -8.97 9.42
C THR A 77 0.26 -9.18 10.81
N GLY A 78 -1.08 -9.26 10.93
CA GLY A 78 -1.73 -9.28 12.25
C GLY A 78 -1.60 -7.96 13.03
N TYR A 79 -1.29 -6.85 12.35
CA TYR A 79 -1.24 -5.46 12.87
C TYR A 79 -0.17 -5.10 13.87
N VAL A 80 0.36 -6.03 14.68
CA VAL A 80 1.32 -5.70 15.75
C VAL A 80 2.50 -4.88 15.23
N LYS A 81 3.14 -5.33 14.13
CA LYS A 81 4.27 -4.61 13.53
C LYS A 81 3.92 -3.27 12.88
N ILE A 82 2.68 -3.13 12.39
CA ILE A 82 2.18 -1.84 11.89
C ILE A 82 2.05 -0.86 13.04
N LEU A 83 1.44 -1.29 14.16
CA LEU A 83 1.33 -0.46 15.35
C LEU A 83 2.69 -0.02 15.87
N ASP A 84 3.67 -0.93 15.91
CA ASP A 84 5.05 -0.62 16.32
C ASP A 84 5.66 0.47 15.43
N ALA A 85 5.50 0.38 14.09
CA ALA A 85 5.99 1.40 13.17
C ALA A 85 5.33 2.76 13.37
N VAL A 86 4.01 2.80 13.59
CA VAL A 86 3.28 4.05 13.82
C VAL A 86 3.66 4.69 15.15
N GLU A 87 3.85 3.90 16.21
CA GLU A 87 4.34 4.40 17.49
C GLU A 87 5.74 5.00 17.38
N SER A 88 6.63 4.32 16.65
CA SER A 88 7.98 4.81 16.36
C SER A 88 7.93 6.17 15.64
N LEU A 89 7.09 6.27 14.61
CA LEU A 89 6.86 7.53 13.89
C LEU A 89 6.31 8.63 14.80
N ALA A 90 5.34 8.32 15.66
CA ALA A 90 4.75 9.26 16.61
C ALA A 90 5.77 9.73 17.68
N ALA A 91 6.73 8.89 18.04
CA ALA A 91 7.82 9.23 18.95
C ALA A 91 8.95 10.05 18.29
N GLY A 92 8.95 10.17 16.95
CA GLY A 92 10.07 10.76 16.22
C GLY A 92 11.28 9.82 16.11
N GLU A 93 11.11 8.54 16.42
CA GLU A 93 12.15 7.52 16.37
C GLU A 93 11.98 6.74 15.07
N VAL A 94 12.85 6.93 14.09
CA VAL A 94 12.75 6.21 12.80
C VAL A 94 13.99 5.34 12.68
N PRO A 95 13.89 4.03 12.93
CA PRO A 95 15.05 3.16 12.88
C PRO A 95 15.56 3.03 11.44
N VAL A 96 16.87 2.81 11.31
CA VAL A 96 17.47 2.50 10.00
C VAL A 96 17.15 1.03 9.67
N PRO A 97 16.48 0.74 8.54
CA PRO A 97 16.25 -0.63 8.11
C PRO A 97 17.59 -1.31 7.81
N LEU A 98 17.84 -2.47 8.43
CA LEU A 98 19.07 -3.24 8.18
C LEU A 98 18.95 -3.97 6.83
N PRO A 99 19.78 -3.65 5.82
CA PRO A 99 19.62 -4.24 4.49
C PRO A 99 20.17 -5.66 4.38
N ASN A 100 21.03 -6.08 5.31
CA ASN A 100 21.72 -7.36 5.28
C ASN A 100 21.96 -7.90 6.70
N GLY A 101 22.19 -9.20 6.80
CA GLY A 101 22.35 -9.92 8.06
C GLY A 101 22.58 -11.41 7.84
N GLY A 102 22.96 -12.13 8.90
CA GLY A 102 23.13 -13.59 8.86
C GLY A 102 21.80 -14.34 8.94
N ILE A 103 21.83 -15.65 8.71
CA ILE A 103 20.66 -16.53 8.90
C ILE A 103 20.09 -16.33 10.33
N GLY A 104 18.78 -16.06 10.41
CA GLY A 104 18.09 -15.80 11.68
C GLY A 104 18.15 -14.33 12.15
N SER A 105 18.84 -13.44 11.44
CA SER A 105 18.84 -12.01 11.74
C SER A 105 17.57 -11.32 11.26
N SER A 106 17.10 -10.31 11.99
CA SER A 106 16.02 -9.44 11.54
C SER A 106 16.58 -8.40 10.58
N VAL A 107 16.24 -8.53 9.29
CA VAL A 107 16.64 -7.60 8.23
C VAL A 107 15.41 -7.07 7.53
N ALA A 108 15.54 -5.91 6.91
CA ALA A 108 14.51 -5.35 6.06
C ALA A 108 14.23 -6.29 4.88
N LYS A 109 12.95 -6.47 4.57
CA LYS A 109 12.54 -7.21 3.37
C LYS A 109 13.07 -6.49 2.12
N VAL A 110 13.52 -7.26 1.13
CA VAL A 110 13.79 -6.74 -0.21
C VAL A 110 12.55 -6.00 -0.74
N GLU A 111 12.76 -4.84 -1.36
CA GLU A 111 11.71 -3.94 -1.87
C GLU A 111 10.77 -3.39 -0.77
N ALA A 112 11.14 -3.44 0.51
CA ALA A 112 10.26 -3.01 1.61
C ALA A 112 9.85 -1.53 1.50
N CYS A 113 10.79 -0.66 1.15
CA CYS A 113 10.54 0.77 0.99
C CYS A 113 9.58 1.04 -0.18
N GLU A 114 9.83 0.43 -1.33
CA GLU A 114 9.00 0.59 -2.54
C GLU A 114 7.58 0.05 -2.32
N LEU A 115 7.44 -1.11 -1.68
CA LEU A 115 6.15 -1.68 -1.28
C LEU A 115 5.41 -0.83 -0.24
N THR A 116 6.13 -0.12 0.62
CA THR A 116 5.53 0.79 1.59
C THR A 116 4.94 2.01 0.90
N LEU A 117 5.64 2.53 -0.11
CA LEU A 117 5.28 3.76 -0.82
C LEU A 117 4.37 3.53 -2.02
N GLY A 118 4.09 2.27 -2.38
CA GLY A 118 3.30 1.94 -3.57
C GLY A 118 4.07 2.13 -4.88
N ASP A 119 5.40 2.26 -4.79
CA ASP A 119 6.27 2.48 -5.95
C ASP A 119 6.56 1.16 -6.69
N ARG A 120 6.37 0.01 -6.02
CA ARG A 120 6.44 -1.30 -6.64
C ARG A 120 5.06 -1.67 -7.22
N PRO A 121 4.93 -1.88 -8.54
CA PRO A 121 3.65 -2.22 -9.15
C PRO A 121 3.20 -3.64 -8.80
N PHE A 122 1.89 -3.81 -8.64
CA PHE A 122 1.19 -5.08 -8.73
C PHE A 122 0.66 -5.29 -10.16
N ILE A 123 0.12 -6.47 -10.43
CA ILE A 123 -0.33 -6.86 -11.77
C ILE A 123 -1.35 -5.89 -12.39
N ASP A 124 -2.24 -5.31 -11.59
CA ASP A 124 -3.24 -4.33 -12.05
C ASP A 124 -2.64 -2.92 -12.25
N ASP A 125 -1.44 -2.66 -11.72
CA ASP A 125 -0.72 -1.39 -11.91
C ASP A 125 0.20 -1.45 -13.15
N LEU A 126 0.33 -2.62 -13.77
CA LEU A 126 1.22 -2.83 -14.91
C LEU A 126 0.57 -2.29 -16.18
N VAL A 127 1.16 -1.22 -16.70
CA VAL A 127 0.74 -0.59 -17.95
C VAL A 127 1.76 -0.91 -19.06
N PRO A 128 1.30 -1.35 -20.26
CA PRO A 128 2.13 -1.55 -21.44
C PRO A 128 3.01 -0.35 -21.82
N ASP A 129 4.15 -0.62 -22.46
CA ASP A 129 5.05 0.42 -22.98
C ASP A 129 4.33 1.35 -23.97
N GLY A 130 4.50 2.67 -23.82
CA GLY A 130 3.91 3.67 -24.73
C GLY A 130 2.47 4.08 -24.41
N ALA A 131 1.80 3.44 -23.45
CA ALA A 131 0.43 3.73 -23.03
C ALA A 131 0.24 5.05 -22.28
N GLY A 132 1.32 5.66 -21.79
CA GLY A 132 1.24 6.78 -20.88
C GLY A 132 2.52 7.00 -20.07
N PRO A 133 2.54 8.05 -19.23
CA PRO A 133 3.67 8.40 -18.39
C PRO A 133 3.96 7.39 -17.26
N ASP A 134 3.09 6.41 -17.07
CA ASP A 134 3.11 5.37 -16.04
C ASP A 134 3.37 3.95 -16.60
N ALA A 135 3.82 3.85 -17.86
CA ALA A 135 4.26 2.59 -18.47
C ALA A 135 5.31 1.89 -17.58
N ARG A 136 5.01 0.65 -17.19
CA ARG A 136 5.81 -0.13 -16.21
C ARG A 136 6.10 -1.57 -16.64
N VAL A 137 5.66 -1.97 -17.84
CA VAL A 137 5.94 -3.30 -18.40
C VAL A 137 7.02 -3.21 -19.47
N PRO A 138 8.25 -3.68 -19.21
CA PRO A 138 9.26 -3.78 -20.26
C PRO A 138 8.81 -4.79 -21.32
N GLY A 139 8.65 -4.38 -22.58
CA GLY A 139 8.35 -5.33 -23.65
C GLY A 139 7.68 -4.80 -24.91
N GLY A 140 7.42 -3.50 -25.05
CA GLY A 140 6.97 -2.89 -26.31
C GLY A 140 5.55 -3.27 -26.75
N TRP A 141 4.66 -3.64 -25.83
CA TRP A 141 3.25 -3.87 -26.14
C TRP A 141 2.58 -2.50 -26.34
N GLU A 142 2.07 -2.20 -27.54
CA GLU A 142 1.30 -0.97 -27.75
C GLU A 142 -0.02 -1.04 -26.96
N SER A 143 -0.34 0.04 -26.25
CA SER A 143 -1.46 0.10 -25.30
C SER A 143 -2.82 -0.14 -25.92
N ASP A 144 -2.98 0.20 -27.19
CA ASP A 144 -4.27 0.30 -27.86
C ASP A 144 -4.84 -1.07 -28.26
N ASP A 145 -4.02 -2.13 -28.23
CA ASP A 145 -4.41 -3.50 -28.57
C ASP A 145 -4.71 -4.39 -27.34
N LEU A 146 -4.59 -3.87 -26.11
CA LEU A 146 -4.81 -4.66 -24.91
C LEU A 146 -6.31 -4.85 -24.62
N LEU A 147 -6.81 -6.05 -24.88
CA LEU A 147 -8.19 -6.43 -24.56
C LEU A 147 -8.38 -6.67 -23.05
N HIS A 148 -9.48 -6.14 -22.52
CA HIS A 148 -9.92 -6.42 -21.15
C HIS A 148 -10.97 -7.53 -21.16
N ALA A 149 -10.73 -8.62 -20.41
CA ALA A 149 -11.63 -9.76 -20.34
C ALA A 149 -12.56 -9.68 -19.12
N VAL A 150 -13.76 -10.26 -19.26
CA VAL A 150 -14.70 -10.50 -18.15
C VAL A 150 -15.14 -11.96 -18.18
N LEU A 151 -15.25 -12.58 -17.00
CA LEU A 151 -15.67 -13.97 -16.88
C LEU A 151 -17.18 -14.07 -16.68
N ARG A 152 -17.86 -14.91 -17.48
CA ARG A 152 -19.20 -15.39 -17.18
C ARG A 152 -19.10 -16.59 -16.24
N LEU A 153 -19.29 -16.35 -14.95
CA LEU A 153 -19.29 -17.41 -13.93
C LEU A 153 -20.61 -18.20 -13.96
N ALA A 154 -20.57 -19.46 -13.53
CA ALA A 154 -21.75 -20.30 -13.42
C ALA A 154 -22.70 -19.81 -12.32
N ASP A 155 -24.01 -19.83 -12.59
CA ASP A 155 -25.05 -19.44 -11.62
C ASP A 155 -25.31 -20.52 -10.57
N HIS A 156 -24.84 -21.74 -10.82
CA HIS A 156 -25.07 -22.91 -9.98
C HIS A 156 -23.75 -23.57 -9.60
N ALA A 157 -23.62 -23.99 -8.35
CA ALA A 157 -22.45 -24.74 -7.88
C ALA A 157 -22.26 -26.08 -8.59
N ARG A 158 -23.34 -26.65 -9.14
CA ARG A 158 -23.34 -27.87 -9.94
C ARG A 158 -24.49 -27.84 -10.95
N ALA A 159 -24.17 -27.92 -12.22
CA ALA A 159 -25.11 -28.05 -13.32
C ALA A 159 -24.43 -28.76 -14.50
N GLU A 160 -25.23 -29.32 -15.39
CA GLU A 160 -24.74 -29.74 -16.71
C GLU A 160 -24.84 -28.55 -17.67
N VAL A 161 -23.73 -28.23 -18.35
CA VAL A 161 -23.70 -27.15 -19.33
C VAL A 161 -24.20 -27.71 -20.66
N VAL A 162 -25.41 -27.34 -21.05
CA VAL A 162 -26.05 -27.82 -22.30
C VAL A 162 -25.75 -26.93 -23.51
N GLN A 163 -25.56 -25.62 -23.29
CA GLN A 163 -25.28 -24.64 -24.34
C GLN A 163 -24.56 -23.42 -23.75
N ILE A 164 -23.69 -22.78 -24.55
CA ILE A 164 -23.15 -21.44 -24.32
C ILE A 164 -23.47 -20.63 -25.58
N ASP A 165 -24.21 -19.51 -25.42
CA ASP A 165 -24.52 -18.58 -26.50
C ASP A 165 -23.67 -17.32 -26.34
N THR A 166 -22.91 -16.99 -27.39
CA THR A 166 -22.02 -15.82 -27.44
C THR A 166 -22.43 -14.83 -28.54
N SER A 167 -23.61 -15.01 -29.15
CA SER A 167 -24.10 -14.17 -30.25
C SER A 167 -24.75 -12.85 -29.81
#